data_AF-A0A2M7PNE7-F1
#
_entry.id   AF-A0A2M7PNE7-F1
#
_cell.length_a   1.000
_cell.length_b   1.000
_cell.length_c   1.000
_cell.angle_alpha   90.00
_cell.angle_beta   90.00
_cell.angle_gamma   90.00
#
_symmetry.space_group_name_H-M   'P 1'
#
loop_
_entity.id
_entity.type
_entity.pdbx_description
1 polymer ?
#
loop_
_entity_poly.entity_id
_entity_poly.type
_entity_poly.pdbx_seq_one_letter_code
_entity_poly.pdbx_strand_id
1 'polypeptide(L)'
;TGGVLSAVNAPGYDNNAFVSGITASDYDKLVNDKHKPLFFRAIAGEYPSGSTIKPIIAVAALDQGIITPQTTVLSTGGIRIDKWFFPDWKAGGHGVTNIYKAIADSVNTFFYTIGGGTETFQGLGIDRMTQYARAFGLGAETGIDLPGERPGFLPSK
;
A
#
# COMPACT_ATOMS: atom_id res chain seq x y z
N THR A 1 4.19 -16.45 -16.88
CA THR A 1 2.97 -17.24 -16.63
C THR A 1 1.98 -16.52 -15.73
N GLY A 2 2.41 -15.78 -14.70
CA GLY A 2 1.49 -15.03 -13.82
C GLY A 2 0.62 -15.91 -12.92
N GLY A 3 0.85 -17.23 -12.93
CA GLY A 3 0.03 -18.19 -12.18
C GLY A 3 0.23 -18.08 -10.68
N VAL A 4 -0.88 -18.23 -9.95
CA VAL A 4 -0.92 -18.20 -8.49
C VAL A 4 -0.51 -19.57 -7.94
N LEU A 5 0.62 -19.62 -7.23
CA LEU A 5 1.10 -20.86 -6.59
C LEU A 5 0.34 -21.18 -5.29
N SER A 6 -0.18 -20.15 -4.62
CA SER A 6 -0.93 -20.28 -3.38
C SER A 6 -1.79 -19.04 -3.14
N ALA A 7 -3.02 -19.25 -2.72
CA ALA A 7 -3.94 -18.20 -2.26
C ALA A 7 -4.65 -18.69 -1.00
N VAL A 8 -4.36 -18.06 0.13
CA VAL A 8 -4.81 -18.54 1.45
C VAL A 8 -5.64 -17.47 2.14
N ASN A 9 -6.73 -17.88 2.77
CA ASN A 9 -7.54 -17.03 3.64
C ASN A 9 -7.47 -17.54 5.08
N ALA A 10 -7.16 -16.65 6.02
CA ALA A 10 -7.11 -16.98 7.44
C ALA A 10 -7.92 -15.96 8.28
N PRO A 11 -8.83 -16.44 9.16
CA PRO A 11 -9.28 -17.83 9.26
C PRO A 11 -10.08 -18.26 8.01
N GLY A 12 -10.03 -19.57 7.71
CA GLY A 12 -10.90 -20.21 6.72
C GLY A 12 -12.08 -20.93 7.37
N TYR A 13 -12.78 -21.75 6.59
CA TYR A 13 -13.85 -22.64 7.04
C TYR A 13 -13.74 -23.98 6.31
N ASP A 14 -14.42 -25.01 6.82
CA ASP A 14 -14.47 -26.31 6.16
C ASP A 14 -15.51 -26.28 5.02
N ASN A 15 -15.02 -26.36 3.77
CA ASN A 15 -15.88 -26.38 2.59
C ASN A 15 -16.82 -27.60 2.55
N ASN A 16 -16.47 -28.72 3.21
CA ASN A 16 -17.31 -29.92 3.23
C ASN A 16 -18.65 -29.68 3.94
N ALA A 17 -18.73 -28.68 4.84
CA ALA A 17 -19.99 -28.31 5.49
C ALA A 17 -21.05 -27.84 4.50
N PHE A 18 -20.66 -27.25 3.37
CA PHE A 18 -21.59 -26.78 2.33
C PHE A 18 -22.01 -27.88 1.36
N VAL A 19 -21.16 -28.89 1.14
CA VAL A 19 -21.43 -29.98 0.19
C VAL A 19 -22.65 -30.81 0.63
N SER A 20 -22.78 -31.08 1.92
CA SER A 20 -23.86 -31.89 2.50
C SER A 20 -25.12 -31.09 2.86
N GLY A 21 -25.12 -29.78 2.61
CA GLY A 21 -26.13 -28.84 3.12
C GLY A 21 -25.81 -28.40 4.55
N ILE A 22 -25.22 -27.21 4.67
CA ILE A 22 -24.86 -26.62 5.98
C ILE A 22 -26.11 -26.37 6.83
N THR A 23 -26.03 -26.66 8.13
CA THR A 23 -27.13 -26.34 9.05
C THR A 23 -27.25 -24.82 9.22
N ALA A 24 -28.47 -24.32 9.47
CA ALA A 24 -28.67 -22.89 9.72
C ALA A 24 -27.81 -22.39 10.90
N SER A 25 -27.68 -23.20 11.98
CA SER A 25 -26.87 -22.84 13.14
C SER A 25 -25.37 -22.73 12.81
N ASP A 26 -24.84 -23.63 11.98
CA ASP A 26 -23.42 -23.57 11.61
C ASP A 26 -23.13 -22.45 10.61
N TYR A 27 -24.07 -22.20 9.69
CA TYR A 27 -23.99 -21.05 8.80
C TYR A 27 -24.04 -19.73 9.58
N ASP A 28 -24.94 -19.61 10.57
CA ASP A 28 -25.05 -18.44 11.43
C ASP A 28 -23.76 -18.19 12.22
N LYS A 29 -23.04 -19.24 12.64
CA LYS A 29 -21.71 -19.08 13.26
C LYS A 29 -20.73 -18.44 12.29
N LEU A 30 -20.68 -18.87 11.03
CA LEU A 30 -19.77 -18.33 10.02
C LEU A 30 -20.08 -16.87 9.66
N VAL A 31 -21.36 -16.54 9.50
CA VAL A 31 -21.81 -15.20 9.13
C VAL A 31 -21.60 -14.20 10.27
N ASN A 32 -21.89 -14.60 11.51
CA ASN A 32 -21.76 -13.74 12.68
C ASN A 32 -20.37 -13.81 13.34
N ASP A 33 -19.44 -14.59 12.80
CA ASP A 33 -18.07 -14.62 13.32
C ASP A 33 -17.39 -13.26 13.11
N LYS A 34 -16.91 -12.67 14.22
CA LYS A 34 -16.16 -11.41 14.23
C LYS A 34 -14.92 -11.45 13.33
N HIS A 35 -14.35 -12.63 13.10
CA HIS A 35 -13.18 -12.85 12.25
C HIS A 35 -13.53 -13.07 10.78
N LYS A 36 -14.80 -13.05 10.36
CA LYS A 36 -15.23 -13.05 8.95
C LYS A 36 -14.51 -14.12 8.10
N PRO A 37 -14.68 -15.42 8.41
CA PRO A 37 -14.02 -16.50 7.67
C PRO A 37 -14.51 -16.62 6.22
N LEU A 38 -15.75 -16.18 5.94
CA LEU A 38 -16.33 -16.14 4.59
C LEU A 38 -15.75 -15.04 3.70
N PHE A 39 -15.05 -14.06 4.29
CA PHE A 39 -14.48 -12.94 3.54
C PHE A 39 -13.09 -13.30 3.02
N PHE A 40 -12.93 -13.36 1.70
CA PHE A 40 -11.65 -13.72 1.09
C PHE A 40 -10.70 -12.51 0.99
N ARG A 41 -9.81 -12.39 1.97
CA ARG A 41 -8.94 -11.23 2.15
C ARG A 41 -7.93 -11.01 1.03
N ALA A 42 -7.51 -12.08 0.34
CA ALA A 42 -6.45 -11.99 -0.65
C ALA A 42 -6.86 -11.19 -1.90
N ILE A 43 -8.14 -11.22 -2.27
CA ILE A 43 -8.65 -10.54 -3.48
C ILE A 43 -9.67 -9.43 -3.17
N ALA A 44 -10.34 -9.50 -2.01
CA ALA A 44 -11.37 -8.54 -1.64
C ALA A 44 -10.95 -7.62 -0.47
N GLY A 45 -9.82 -7.92 0.18
CA GLY A 45 -9.32 -7.17 1.32
C GLY A 45 -8.74 -5.82 0.93
N GLU A 46 -9.41 -4.74 1.32
CA GLU A 46 -8.94 -3.37 1.09
C GLU A 46 -8.25 -2.84 2.34
N TYR A 47 -6.93 -2.67 2.26
CA TYR A 47 -6.09 -2.23 3.37
C TYR A 47 -5.20 -1.06 2.95
N PRO A 48 -4.85 -0.15 3.87
CA PRO A 48 -3.78 0.80 3.61
C PRO A 48 -2.50 0.04 3.24
N SER A 49 -1.91 0.37 2.09
CA SER A 49 -0.68 -0.26 1.61
C SER A 49 0.50 -0.05 2.57
N GLY A 50 0.48 1.06 3.30
CA GLY A 50 1.59 1.44 4.17
C GLY A 50 2.86 1.64 3.35
N SER A 51 3.97 1.10 3.83
CA SER A 51 5.29 1.32 3.20
C SER A 51 5.50 0.54 1.90
N THR A 52 4.63 -0.42 1.55
CA THR A 52 4.80 -1.22 0.33
C THR A 52 4.59 -0.41 -0.96
N ILE A 53 3.99 0.78 -0.87
CA ILE A 53 3.86 1.71 -2.01
C ILE A 53 5.17 2.44 -2.35
N LYS A 54 6.12 2.51 -1.42
CA LYS A 54 7.35 3.32 -1.55
C LYS A 54 8.16 3.02 -2.82
N PRO A 55 8.35 1.76 -3.25
CA PRO A 55 9.03 1.48 -4.52
C PRO A 55 8.35 2.10 -5.75
N ILE A 56 7.01 2.16 -5.79
CA ILE A 56 6.27 2.79 -6.90
C ILE A 56 6.57 4.29 -6.94
N ILE A 57 6.53 4.95 -5.78
CA ILE A 57 6.82 6.38 -5.67
C ILE A 57 8.29 6.68 -5.98
N ALA A 58 9.20 5.79 -5.59
CA ALA A 58 10.62 5.88 -5.91
C ALA A 58 10.87 5.84 -7.42
N VAL A 59 10.25 4.87 -8.12
CA VAL A 59 10.32 4.76 -9.58
C VAL A 59 9.78 6.01 -10.24
N ALA A 60 8.62 6.49 -9.79
CA ALA A 60 8.02 7.72 -10.32
C ALA A 60 8.95 8.93 -10.17
N ALA A 61 9.57 9.11 -9.00
CA ALA A 61 10.45 10.25 -8.74
C ALA A 61 11.75 10.20 -9.56
N LEU A 62 12.31 9.01 -9.78
CA LEU A 62 13.49 8.82 -10.62
C LEU A 62 13.16 9.05 -12.10
N ASP A 63 12.08 8.44 -12.59
CA ASP A 63 11.66 8.51 -14.00
C ASP A 63 11.26 9.93 -14.41
N GLN A 64 10.61 10.68 -13.50
CA GLN A 64 10.25 12.09 -13.71
C GLN A 64 11.40 13.07 -13.45
N GLY A 65 12.61 12.58 -13.11
CA GLY A 65 13.77 13.41 -12.83
C GLY A 65 13.65 14.30 -11.60
N ILE A 66 12.71 13.99 -10.68
CA ILE A 66 12.55 14.69 -9.39
C ILE A 66 13.76 14.44 -8.49
N ILE A 67 14.32 13.22 -8.57
CA ILE A 67 15.54 12.83 -7.88
C ILE A 67 16.49 12.09 -8.84
N THR A 68 17.75 12.04 -8.46
CA THR A 68 18.71 11.05 -8.94
C THR A 68 19.01 10.05 -7.82
N PRO A 69 19.67 8.91 -8.11
CA PRO A 69 20.09 7.98 -7.06
C PRO A 69 21.01 8.61 -5.99
N GLN A 70 21.65 9.74 -6.31
CA GLN A 70 22.54 10.51 -5.42
C GLN A 70 21.81 11.62 -4.65
N THR A 71 20.57 11.96 -5.01
CA THR A 71 19.78 12.95 -4.26
C THR A 71 19.58 12.47 -2.82
N THR A 72 19.82 13.37 -1.87
CA THR A 72 19.71 13.10 -0.44
C THR A 72 18.73 14.05 0.23
N VAL A 73 17.99 13.53 1.21
CA VAL A 73 17.16 14.30 2.14
C VAL A 73 17.72 14.12 3.55
N LEU A 74 17.76 15.20 4.33
CA LEU A 74 18.07 15.12 5.76
C LEU A 74 16.81 14.72 6.53
N SER A 75 16.76 13.48 7.03
CA SER A 75 15.68 12.99 7.89
C SER A 75 16.00 13.28 9.36
N THR A 76 15.26 14.21 9.96
CA THR A 76 15.36 14.60 11.39
C THR A 76 14.16 14.16 12.22
N GLY A 77 13.33 13.24 11.69
CA GLY A 77 12.19 12.66 12.40
C GLY A 77 10.82 13.06 11.86
N GLY A 78 10.78 13.82 10.76
CA GLY A 78 9.54 14.21 10.09
C GLY A 78 9.75 15.46 9.23
N ILE A 79 8.66 15.96 8.63
CA ILE A 79 8.62 17.26 7.97
C ILE A 79 7.48 18.11 8.52
N ARG A 80 7.62 19.43 8.43
CA ARG A 80 6.57 20.39 8.77
C ARG A 80 6.11 21.09 7.49
N ILE A 81 4.80 21.09 7.26
CA ILE A 81 4.16 21.81 6.16
C ILE A 81 3.11 22.72 6.80
N ASP A 82 3.36 24.02 6.76
CA ASP A 82 2.55 25.03 7.44
C ASP A 82 2.35 24.65 8.93
N LYS A 83 1.11 24.52 9.41
CA LYS A 83 0.79 24.17 10.79
C LYS A 83 0.92 22.67 11.09
N TRP A 84 1.05 21.81 10.08
CA TRP A 84 1.01 20.36 10.22
C TRP A 84 2.40 19.75 10.30
N PHE A 85 2.57 18.76 11.18
CA PHE A 85 3.78 17.96 11.28
C PHE A 85 3.50 16.52 10.83
N PHE A 86 4.30 16.03 9.90
CA PHE A 86 4.24 14.68 9.35
C PHE A 86 5.41 13.87 9.91
N PRO A 87 5.18 12.99 10.90
CA PRO A 87 6.24 12.30 11.60
C PRO A 87 6.86 11.19 10.76
N ASP A 88 8.17 10.98 10.92
CA ASP A 88 8.81 9.73 10.55
C ASP A 88 8.53 8.67 11.63
N TRP A 89 8.62 7.39 11.27
CA TRP A 89 8.42 6.29 12.22
C TRP A 89 9.54 6.25 13.27
N LYS A 90 10.72 6.78 12.93
CA LYS A 90 11.87 6.89 13.82
C LYS A 90 12.01 8.30 14.37
N ALA A 91 11.84 8.44 15.68
CA ALA A 91 12.15 9.68 16.40
C ALA A 91 13.63 10.07 16.22
N GLY A 92 13.91 11.35 15.98
CA GLY A 92 15.25 11.84 15.65
C GLY A 92 15.70 11.57 14.22
N GLY A 93 14.92 10.78 13.45
CA GLY A 93 15.12 10.56 12.02
C GLY A 93 16.23 9.58 11.66
N HIS A 94 16.54 9.57 10.37
CA HIS A 94 17.50 8.66 9.75
C HIS A 94 18.79 9.36 9.33
N GLY A 95 18.93 10.66 9.56
CA GLY A 95 20.04 11.48 9.08
C GLY A 95 20.00 11.63 7.55
N VAL A 96 21.17 11.83 6.93
CA VAL A 96 21.28 11.94 5.47
C VAL A 96 20.83 10.62 4.84
N THR A 97 19.84 10.72 3.94
CA THR A 97 19.12 9.58 3.37
C THR A 97 18.99 9.77 1.86
N ASN A 98 19.52 8.82 1.09
CA ASN A 98 19.27 8.71 -0.35
C ASN A 98 18.18 7.66 -0.62
N ILE A 99 17.82 7.45 -1.89
CA ILE A 99 16.73 6.54 -2.24
C ILE A 99 16.97 5.08 -1.78
N TYR A 100 18.22 4.60 -1.86
CA TYR A 100 18.57 3.24 -1.43
C TYR A 100 18.30 3.04 0.06
N LYS A 101 18.78 3.98 0.88
CA LYS A 101 18.54 3.97 2.32
C LYS A 101 17.07 4.22 2.65
N ALA A 102 16.39 5.09 1.89
CA ALA A 102 14.97 5.37 2.09
C ALA A 102 14.10 4.13 1.93
N ILE A 103 14.41 3.29 0.92
CA ILE A 103 13.73 2.01 0.71
C ILE A 103 14.13 0.99 1.79
N ALA A 104 15.43 0.87 2.10
CA ALA A 104 15.93 -0.11 3.06
C ALA A 104 15.41 0.11 4.48
N ASP A 105 15.42 1.37 4.95
CA ASP A 105 15.00 1.75 6.30
C ASP A 105 13.55 2.26 6.32
N SER A 106 12.84 2.21 5.18
CA SER A 106 11.47 2.68 5.05
C SER A 106 11.28 4.12 5.56
N VAL A 107 12.17 5.05 5.20
CA VAL A 107 12.26 6.41 5.75
C VAL A 107 11.11 7.30 5.27
N ASN A 108 10.16 7.65 6.14
CA ASN A 108 8.98 8.42 5.72
C ASN A 108 9.33 9.85 5.29
N THR A 109 10.27 10.53 5.97
CA THR A 109 10.66 11.90 5.62
C THR A 109 11.05 12.00 4.13
N PHE A 110 11.83 11.04 3.64
CA PHE A 110 12.26 11.01 2.25
C PHE A 110 11.06 10.95 1.30
N PHE A 111 10.09 10.06 1.55
CA PHE A 111 8.91 9.90 0.70
C PHE A 111 7.91 11.06 0.81
N TYR A 112 7.82 11.73 1.97
CA TYR A 112 7.06 12.97 2.06
C TYR A 112 7.68 14.06 1.19
N THR A 113 9.01 14.22 1.24
CA THR A 113 9.74 15.19 0.43
C THR A 113 9.60 14.93 -1.06
N ILE A 114 9.83 13.71 -1.55
CA ILE A 114 9.77 13.44 -3.00
C ILE A 114 8.34 13.34 -3.53
N GLY A 115 7.37 12.98 -2.69
CA GLY A 115 5.97 12.84 -3.09
C GLY A 115 5.24 14.18 -3.07
N GLY A 116 5.15 14.80 -1.89
CA GLY A 116 4.42 16.05 -1.66
C GLY A 116 5.25 17.32 -1.91
N GLY A 117 6.57 17.24 -1.71
CA GLY A 117 7.44 18.40 -1.75
C GLY A 117 7.64 19.06 -0.38
N THR A 118 8.55 20.03 -0.34
CA THR A 118 8.78 20.94 0.78
C THR A 118 8.92 22.37 0.22
N GLU A 119 9.13 23.37 1.08
CA GLU A 119 9.37 24.76 0.65
C GLU A 119 10.51 24.90 -0.37
N THR A 120 11.52 24.03 -0.28
CA THR A 120 12.74 24.08 -1.11
C THR A 120 12.88 22.90 -2.06
N PHE A 121 11.90 21.99 -2.09
CA PHE A 121 11.97 20.77 -2.88
C PHE A 121 10.65 20.52 -3.60
N GLN A 122 10.70 20.52 -4.93
CA GLN A 122 9.53 20.18 -5.75
C GLN A 122 9.31 18.67 -5.74
N GLY A 123 8.20 18.23 -5.15
CA GLY A 123 7.78 16.84 -5.19
C GLY A 123 7.07 16.44 -6.49
N LEU A 124 6.69 15.17 -6.59
CA LEU A 124 5.91 14.62 -7.69
C LEU A 124 4.52 15.25 -7.82
N GLY A 125 3.86 15.51 -6.70
CA GLY A 125 2.44 15.87 -6.66
C GLY A 125 1.51 14.69 -6.91
N ILE A 126 0.24 14.85 -6.53
CA ILE A 126 -0.75 13.75 -6.53
C ILE A 126 -1.01 13.20 -7.94
N ASP A 127 -1.09 14.06 -8.95
CA ASP A 127 -1.41 13.62 -10.31
C ASP A 127 -0.38 12.62 -10.86
N ARG A 128 0.91 12.91 -10.67
CA ARG A 128 2.00 11.99 -11.08
C ARG A 128 2.01 10.73 -10.21
N MET A 129 1.87 10.87 -8.89
CA MET A 129 1.82 9.69 -8.02
C MET A 129 0.67 8.73 -8.39
N THR A 130 -0.52 9.26 -8.64
CA THR A 130 -1.70 8.49 -9.06
C THR A 130 -1.51 7.88 -10.45
N GLN A 131 -0.88 8.59 -11.40
CA GLN A 131 -0.56 8.05 -12.72
C GLN A 131 0.32 6.79 -12.62
N TYR A 132 1.41 6.85 -11.86
CA TYR A 132 2.30 5.69 -11.71
C TYR A 132 1.64 4.57 -10.91
N ALA A 133 0.90 4.89 -9.84
CA ALA A 133 0.13 3.88 -9.10
C ALA A 133 -0.82 3.09 -10.01
N ARG A 134 -1.54 3.76 -10.92
CA ARG A 134 -2.38 3.11 -11.94
C ARG A 134 -1.57 2.28 -12.94
N ALA A 135 -0.42 2.77 -13.39
CA ALA A 135 0.46 2.02 -14.27
C ALA A 135 0.99 0.72 -13.64
N PHE A 136 1.12 0.70 -12.31
CA PHE A 136 1.43 -0.50 -11.52
C PHE A 136 0.20 -1.36 -11.17
N GLY A 137 -1.00 -1.01 -11.67
CA GLY A 137 -2.23 -1.77 -11.49
C GLY A 137 -3.06 -1.42 -10.26
N LEU A 138 -2.67 -0.42 -9.45
CA LEU A 138 -3.46 -0.03 -8.28
C LEU A 138 -4.74 0.72 -8.68
N GLY A 139 -5.83 0.43 -7.98
CA GLY A 139 -7.15 1.03 -8.26
C GLY A 139 -7.92 0.33 -9.38
N ALA A 140 -7.49 -0.87 -9.77
CA ALA A 140 -8.16 -1.72 -10.74
C ALA A 140 -8.11 -3.18 -10.26
N GLU A 141 -9.04 -3.99 -10.76
CA GLU A 141 -9.00 -5.45 -10.58
C GLU A 141 -7.76 -6.02 -11.30
N THR A 142 -7.11 -7.02 -10.69
CA THR A 142 -5.96 -7.71 -11.26
C THR A 142 -6.36 -8.64 -12.41
N GLY A 143 -7.63 -9.02 -12.48
CA GLY A 143 -8.16 -9.94 -13.48
C GLY A 143 -7.90 -11.40 -13.12
N ILE A 144 -7.77 -11.70 -11.81
CA ILE A 144 -7.69 -13.08 -11.32
C ILE A 144 -8.96 -13.86 -11.71
N ASP A 145 -8.83 -15.16 -11.92
CA ASP A 145 -9.91 -16.08 -12.29
C ASP A 145 -10.81 -16.46 -11.09
N LEU A 146 -11.08 -15.50 -10.20
CA LEU A 146 -11.93 -15.65 -9.02
C LEU A 146 -12.96 -14.53 -8.91
N PRO A 147 -14.21 -14.84 -8.51
CA PRO A 147 -15.23 -13.82 -8.33
C PRO A 147 -14.99 -13.02 -7.04
N GLY A 148 -15.54 -11.80 -7.01
CA GLY A 148 -15.57 -10.97 -5.80
C GLY A 148 -14.27 -10.21 -5.50
N GLU A 149 -13.39 -10.08 -6.49
CA GLU A 149 -12.23 -9.17 -6.44
C GLU A 149 -12.69 -7.72 -6.17
N ARG A 150 -11.84 -6.96 -5.49
CA ARG A 150 -12.08 -5.53 -5.23
C ARG A 150 -10.90 -4.72 -5.78
N PRO A 151 -11.16 -3.62 -6.50
CA PRO A 151 -10.10 -2.81 -7.10
C PRO A 151 -9.30 -1.98 -6.09
N GLY A 152 -9.76 -1.90 -4.84
CA GLY A 152 -9.22 -0.99 -3.85
C GLY A 152 -9.62 0.47 -4.12
N PHE A 153 -9.06 1.36 -3.31
CA PHE A 153 -9.24 2.79 -3.45
C PHE A 153 -7.90 3.47 -3.70
N LEU A 154 -7.77 4.11 -4.85
CA LEU A 154 -6.63 4.97 -5.18
C LEU A 154 -7.10 6.43 -5.14
N PRO A 155 -6.66 7.22 -4.15
CA PRO A 155 -7.03 8.62 -4.06
C PRO A 155 -6.65 9.38 -5.34
N SER A 156 -7.63 10.08 -5.89
CA SER A 156 -7.46 11.15 -6.87
C SER A 156 -8.14 12.41 -6.34
N LYS A 157 -7.89 13.56 -6.98
CA LYS A 157 -8.41 14.89 -6.63
C LYS A 157 -9.82 14.89 -6.05
#